data_AF-A0A969CC54-F1
#
_entry.id   AF-A0A969CC54-F1
#
_cell.length_a   1.000
_cell.length_b   1.000
_cell.length_c   1.000
_cell.angle_alpha   90.00
_cell.angle_beta   90.00
_cell.angle_gamma   90.00
#
_symmetry.space_group_name_H-M   'P 1'
#
loop_
_entity.id
_entity.type
_entity.pdbx_description
1 polymer ?
#
loop_
_entity_poly.entity_id
_entity_poly.type
_entity_poly.pdbx_seq_one_letter_code
_entity_poly.pdbx_strand_id
1 'polypeptide(L)'
;MKNSEVIDEVALKIAEEAVPDEIDLAPIMAQAFIQGGKEREELFKREEGSLTGGFGTGEFIAVFPYILKGLVKSGPFIYKLLTTDVADIVSLINEVLELIEKGREKKKKVLQDNPYKPLKTVIHTISTELELSGLPQERCELITYRVLRALLDKPDESTIFIKALEGGK
;
A
#
# COMPACT_ATOMS: atom_id res chain seq x y z
N MET A 1 -2.14 22.62 6.21
CA MET A 1 -1.36 21.46 6.69
C MET A 1 0.02 21.53 6.10
N LYS A 2 1.07 21.30 6.90
CA LYS A 2 2.43 21.14 6.37
C LYS A 2 2.55 19.79 5.66
N ASN A 3 3.41 19.67 4.66
CA ASN A 3 3.59 18.39 3.94
C ASN A 3 3.96 17.23 4.88
N SER A 4 4.69 17.49 5.97
CA SER A 4 5.01 16.48 6.98
C SER A 4 3.78 15.96 7.72
N GLU A 5 2.85 16.85 8.08
CA GLU A 5 1.59 16.48 8.75
C GLU A 5 0.72 15.63 7.82
N VAL A 6 0.65 15.98 6.52
CA VAL A 6 -0.05 15.17 5.50
C VAL A 6 0.56 13.78 5.39
N ILE A 7 1.89 13.68 5.40
CA ILE A 7 2.58 12.39 5.29
C ILE A 7 2.22 11.49 6.48
N ASP A 8 2.26 12.04 7.69
CA ASP A 8 1.98 11.30 8.90
C ASP A 8 0.51 10.84 8.95
N GLU A 9 -0.44 11.72 8.60
CA GLU A 9 -1.87 11.38 8.56
C GLU A 9 -2.19 10.29 7.53
N VAL A 10 -1.63 10.39 6.31
CA VAL A 10 -1.85 9.37 5.28
C VAL A 10 -1.19 8.05 5.67
N ALA A 11 0.01 8.09 6.26
CA ALA A 11 0.68 6.88 6.75
C ALA A 11 -0.12 6.18 7.85
N LEU A 12 -0.64 6.93 8.83
CA LEU A 12 -1.52 6.41 9.88
C LEU A 12 -2.75 5.74 9.27
N LYS A 13 -3.44 6.43 8.35
CA LYS A 13 -4.65 5.90 7.73
C LYS A 13 -4.42 4.62 6.94
N ILE A 14 -3.30 4.55 6.21
CA ILE A 14 -2.91 3.32 5.52
C ILE A 14 -2.68 2.20 6.54
N ALA A 15 -1.97 2.47 7.62
CA ALA A 15 -1.69 1.47 8.65
C ALA A 15 -2.95 1.03 9.40
N GLU A 16 -3.84 1.95 9.76
CA GLU A 16 -5.13 1.65 10.40
C GLU A 16 -5.95 0.63 9.60
N GLU A 17 -5.98 0.76 8.28
CA GLU A 17 -6.71 -0.16 7.42
C GLU A 17 -5.89 -1.45 7.15
N ALA A 18 -4.61 -1.32 6.80
CA ALA A 18 -3.81 -2.40 6.26
C ALA A 18 -3.10 -3.27 7.32
N VAL A 19 -2.55 -2.63 8.35
CA VAL A 19 -1.66 -3.22 9.37
C VAL A 19 -1.92 -2.56 10.73
N PRO A 20 -3.11 -2.78 11.33
CA PRO A 20 -3.54 -2.05 12.53
C PRO A 20 -2.65 -2.26 13.75
N ASP A 21 -1.84 -3.32 13.77
CA ASP A 21 -0.88 -3.59 14.85
C ASP A 21 0.35 -2.66 14.82
N GLU A 22 0.56 -1.90 13.74
CA GLU A 22 1.73 -1.05 13.48
C GLU A 22 1.42 0.44 13.33
N ILE A 23 0.19 0.86 13.64
CA ILE A 23 -0.30 2.24 13.42
C ILE A 23 0.70 3.27 13.98
N ASP A 24 1.14 3.09 15.23
CA ASP A 24 2.03 4.04 15.92
C ASP A 24 3.41 4.19 15.26
N LEU A 25 3.86 3.18 14.50
CA LEU A 25 5.15 3.18 13.81
C LEU A 25 5.06 3.75 12.40
N ALA A 26 3.86 3.78 11.80
CA ALA A 26 3.66 4.11 10.40
C ALA A 26 4.20 5.49 9.99
N PRO A 27 3.99 6.58 10.76
CA PRO A 27 4.61 7.88 10.45
C PRO A 27 6.12 7.82 10.42
N ILE A 28 6.74 7.23 11.45
CA ILE A 28 8.20 7.15 11.57
C ILE A 28 8.78 6.32 10.41
N MET A 29 8.13 5.22 10.05
CA MET A 29 8.53 4.38 8.93
C MET A 29 8.40 5.09 7.58
N ALA A 30 7.31 5.84 7.37
CA ALA A 30 7.12 6.63 6.15
C ALA A 30 8.18 7.73 6.03
N GLN A 31 8.47 8.45 7.12
CA GLN A 31 9.51 9.48 7.16
C GLN A 31 10.89 8.87 6.90
N ALA A 32 11.24 7.76 7.55
CA ALA A 32 12.50 7.06 7.34
C ALA A 32 12.64 6.57 5.88
N PHE A 33 11.54 6.06 5.30
CA PHE A 33 11.51 5.61 3.91
C PHE A 33 11.71 6.77 2.91
N ILE A 34 11.15 7.95 3.20
CA ILE A 34 11.35 9.17 2.40
C ILE A 34 12.79 9.65 2.52
N GLN A 35 13.33 9.71 3.75
CA GLN A 35 14.71 10.13 4.03
C GLN A 35 15.75 9.20 3.40
N GLY A 36 15.48 7.89 3.35
CA GLY A 36 16.36 6.91 2.73
C GLY A 36 16.49 7.04 1.21
N GLY A 37 15.63 7.83 0.54
CA GLY A 37 15.77 8.18 -0.86
C GLY A 37 15.97 6.98 -1.80
N LYS A 38 17.09 6.97 -2.52
CA LYS A 38 17.47 5.88 -3.44
C LYS A 38 18.10 4.67 -2.72
N GLU A 39 18.63 4.87 -1.51
CA GLU A 39 19.27 3.83 -0.71
C GLU A 39 18.26 2.97 0.07
N ARG A 40 16.99 3.37 0.10
CA ARG A 40 15.91 2.62 0.75
C ARG A 40 15.73 1.19 0.24
N GLU A 41 16.12 0.88 -1.00
CA GLU A 41 16.05 -0.50 -1.52
C GLU A 41 16.98 -1.43 -0.74
N GLU A 42 18.06 -0.90 -0.17
CA GLU A 42 19.03 -1.68 0.61
C GLU A 42 18.48 -2.06 1.98
N LEU A 43 17.55 -1.26 2.54
CA LEU A 43 16.83 -1.57 3.78
C LEU A 43 15.94 -2.82 3.65
N PHE A 44 15.62 -3.24 2.42
CA PHE A 44 14.75 -4.39 2.13
C PHE A 44 15.47 -5.53 1.40
N LYS A 45 16.78 -5.42 1.16
CA LYS A 45 17.59 -6.54 0.70
C LYS A 45 17.72 -7.50 1.88
N ARG A 46 16.91 -8.57 1.88
CA ARG A 46 17.14 -9.71 2.78
C ARG A 46 18.56 -10.20 2.52
N GLU A 47 19.44 -10.11 3.50
CA GLU A 47 20.65 -10.91 3.48
C GLU A 47 20.19 -12.39 3.51
N GLU A 48 20.41 -13.09 2.39
CA GLU A 48 20.24 -14.54 2.30
C GLU A 48 21.24 -15.20 3.26
N GLY A 49 20.89 -15.30 4.55
CA GLY A 49 21.74 -16.01 5.51
C GLY A 49 21.59 -15.67 6.99
N SER A 50 20.93 -14.58 7.39
CA SER A 50 20.84 -14.24 8.82
C SER A 50 19.63 -14.86 9.52
N LEU A 51 19.71 -16.17 9.78
CA LEU A 51 19.03 -16.77 10.92
C LEU A 51 19.88 -16.49 12.16
N THR A 52 19.80 -15.30 12.78
CA THR A 52 20.27 -15.13 14.16
C THR A 52 19.78 -13.83 14.80
N GLY A 53 18.86 -13.97 15.76
CA GLY A 53 18.86 -13.15 16.98
C GLY A 53 17.95 -11.93 17.00
N GLY A 54 16.67 -12.14 17.33
CA GLY A 54 15.98 -11.25 18.28
C GLY A 54 15.08 -10.16 17.72
N PHE A 55 14.02 -10.53 16.98
CA PHE A 55 12.70 -9.89 17.14
C PHE A 55 11.66 -11.02 17.06
N GLY A 56 10.74 -11.03 18.03
CA GLY A 56 9.78 -12.11 18.19
C GLY A 56 8.94 -12.34 16.92
N THR A 57 8.54 -13.59 16.75
CA THR A 57 7.47 -14.04 15.84
C THR A 57 6.31 -13.06 15.79
N GLY A 58 6.32 -12.18 14.79
CA GLY A 58 5.24 -11.29 14.44
C GLY A 58 5.33 -11.06 12.94
N GLU A 59 4.64 -11.87 12.15
CA GLU A 59 4.60 -11.88 10.68
C GLU A 59 4.18 -10.53 10.06
N PHE A 60 3.81 -9.54 10.88
CA PHE A 60 3.25 -8.26 10.50
C PHE A 60 4.27 -7.10 10.47
N ILE A 61 5.27 -7.04 11.37
CA ILE A 61 6.27 -5.93 11.50
C ILE A 61 7.10 -5.71 10.21
N ALA A 62 7.05 -6.67 9.29
CA ALA A 62 7.70 -6.60 8.00
C ALA A 62 6.85 -5.99 6.88
N VAL A 63 5.55 -5.69 7.04
CA VAL A 63 4.61 -5.49 5.92
C VAL A 63 4.53 -4.05 5.43
N PHE A 64 4.44 -3.07 6.35
CA PHE A 64 4.30 -1.66 5.98
C PHE A 64 5.37 -1.15 5.00
N PRO A 65 6.65 -1.54 5.12
CA PRO A 65 7.65 -1.12 4.14
C PRO A 65 7.44 -1.66 2.72
N TYR A 66 6.89 -2.87 2.56
CA TYR A 66 6.51 -3.40 1.24
C TYR A 66 5.28 -2.69 0.68
N ILE A 67 4.36 -2.20 1.54
CA ILE A 67 3.29 -1.29 1.11
C ILE A 67 3.91 -0.05 0.48
N LEU A 68 4.79 0.66 1.21
CA LEU A 68 5.43 1.90 0.72
C LEU A 68 6.19 1.66 -0.60
N LYS A 69 6.90 0.54 -0.71
CA LYS A 69 7.60 0.14 -1.94
C LYS A 69 6.65 -0.14 -3.10
N GLY A 70 5.55 -0.84 -2.85
CA GLY A 70 4.48 -1.08 -3.83
C GLY A 70 3.86 0.23 -4.32
N LEU A 71 3.66 1.19 -3.41
CA LEU A 71 3.13 2.53 -3.74
C LEU A 71 4.06 3.30 -4.67
N VAL A 72 5.36 3.35 -4.37
CA VAL A 72 6.36 3.99 -5.25
C VAL A 72 6.37 3.34 -6.64
N LYS A 73 6.43 2.01 -6.71
CA LYS A 73 6.44 1.30 -8.00
C LYS A 73 5.16 1.50 -8.81
N SER A 74 4.05 1.74 -8.12
CA SER A 74 2.74 1.96 -8.72
C SER A 74 2.43 3.45 -8.99
N GLY A 75 3.31 4.37 -8.58
CA GLY A 75 3.06 5.81 -8.56
C GLY A 75 2.42 6.38 -9.83
N PRO A 76 2.99 6.14 -11.04
CA PRO A 76 2.40 6.60 -12.30
C PRO A 76 0.97 6.13 -12.57
N PHE A 77 0.58 4.96 -12.05
CA PHE A 77 -0.76 4.41 -12.17
C PHE A 77 -1.68 4.91 -11.06
N ILE A 78 -1.15 5.10 -9.84
CA ILE A 78 -1.89 5.72 -8.72
C ILE A 78 -2.29 7.14 -9.10
N TYR A 79 -1.41 7.97 -9.67
CA TYR A 79 -1.78 9.31 -10.10
C TYR A 79 -2.91 9.32 -11.13
N LYS A 80 -2.92 8.36 -12.05
CA LYS A 80 -4.03 8.21 -13.01
C LYS A 80 -5.34 7.84 -12.32
N LEU A 81 -5.30 7.01 -11.29
CA LEU A 81 -6.48 6.68 -10.49
C LEU A 81 -7.01 7.89 -9.73
N LEU A 82 -6.12 8.61 -9.04
CA LEU A 82 -6.49 9.77 -8.22
C LEU A 82 -7.01 10.96 -9.03
N THR A 83 -6.72 11.02 -10.34
CA THR A 83 -7.16 12.08 -11.25
C THR A 83 -8.36 11.70 -12.13
N THR A 84 -8.83 10.45 -12.05
CA THR A 84 -10.06 9.99 -12.73
C THR A 84 -11.27 10.21 -11.80
N ASP A 85 -12.50 10.21 -12.32
CA ASP A 85 -13.70 10.20 -11.47
C ASP A 85 -13.67 9.00 -10.51
N VAL A 86 -13.40 9.28 -9.23
CA VAL A 86 -13.06 8.28 -8.21
C VAL A 86 -14.28 7.56 -7.64
N ALA A 87 -15.50 8.08 -7.84
CA ALA A 87 -16.71 7.56 -7.20
C ALA A 87 -17.01 6.10 -7.57
N ASP A 88 -16.87 5.77 -8.85
CA ASP A 88 -17.08 4.41 -9.36
C ASP A 88 -15.98 3.44 -8.87
N ILE A 89 -14.75 3.92 -8.76
CA ILE A 89 -13.59 3.14 -8.33
C ILE A 89 -13.69 2.82 -6.83
N VAL A 90 -14.06 3.80 -6.02
CA VAL A 90 -14.29 3.62 -4.58
C VAL A 90 -15.41 2.63 -4.32
N SER A 91 -16.53 2.77 -5.04
CA SER A 91 -17.67 1.84 -4.94
C SER A 91 -17.25 0.41 -5.27
N LEU A 92 -16.49 0.23 -6.35
CA LEU A 92 -15.96 -1.07 -6.74
C LEU A 92 -15.02 -1.67 -5.68
N ILE A 93 -14.12 -0.87 -5.10
CA ILE A 93 -13.19 -1.35 -4.06
C ILE A 93 -13.95 -1.77 -2.81
N ASN A 94 -14.93 -0.97 -2.37
CA ASN A 94 -15.77 -1.30 -1.23
C ASN A 94 -16.56 -2.59 -1.46
N GLU A 95 -17.14 -2.78 -2.64
CA GLU A 95 -17.83 -4.04 -3.00
C GLU A 95 -16.89 -5.26 -2.92
N VAL A 96 -15.66 -5.13 -3.42
CA VAL A 96 -14.69 -6.23 -3.38
C VAL A 96 -14.24 -6.52 -1.96
N LEU A 97 -13.97 -5.49 -1.15
CA LEU A 97 -13.63 -5.65 0.27
C LEU A 97 -14.75 -6.37 1.03
N GLU A 98 -16.00 -5.95 0.84
CA GLU A 98 -17.14 -6.61 1.47
C GLU A 98 -17.25 -8.10 1.11
N LEU A 99 -16.96 -8.46 -0.14
CA LEU A 99 -16.99 -9.86 -0.58
C LEU A 99 -15.88 -10.68 0.10
N ILE A 100 -14.66 -10.13 0.17
CA ILE A 100 -13.52 -10.77 0.81
C ILE A 100 -13.79 -10.95 2.31
N GLU A 101 -14.25 -9.90 3.00
CA GLU A 101 -14.49 -9.92 4.45
C GLU A 101 -15.64 -10.86 4.84
N LYS A 102 -16.63 -11.03 3.97
CA LYS A 102 -17.73 -11.99 4.16
C LYS A 102 -17.33 -13.44 3.83
N GLY A 103 -16.06 -13.70 3.48
CA GLY A 103 -15.56 -15.02 3.10
C GLY A 103 -16.26 -15.60 1.87
N ARG A 104 -16.82 -14.75 1.01
CA ARG A 104 -17.56 -15.18 -0.17
C ARG A 104 -16.61 -15.33 -1.34
N GLU A 105 -16.76 -16.41 -2.10
CA GLU A 105 -16.02 -16.57 -3.34
C GLU A 105 -16.21 -15.32 -4.21
N LYS A 106 -15.08 -14.72 -4.61
CA LYS A 106 -15.07 -13.71 -5.66
C LYS A 106 -15.64 -14.37 -6.91
N LYS A 107 -16.92 -14.14 -7.22
CA LYS A 107 -17.32 -14.20 -8.63
C LYS A 107 -16.38 -13.24 -9.32
N LYS A 108 -15.44 -13.75 -10.15
CA LYS A 108 -14.52 -12.92 -10.92
C LYS A 108 -15.37 -11.93 -11.72
N LYS A 109 -15.66 -10.76 -11.16
CA LYS A 109 -16.09 -9.60 -11.93
C LYS A 109 -14.87 -9.33 -12.79
N VAL A 110 -14.90 -9.82 -14.02
CA VAL A 110 -13.88 -9.52 -15.01
C VAL A 110 -14.00 -8.03 -15.24
N LEU A 111 -13.21 -7.25 -14.52
CA LEU A 111 -13.07 -5.83 -14.80
C LEU A 111 -12.63 -5.74 -16.26
N GLN A 112 -13.40 -5.03 -17.08
CA GLN A 112 -12.98 -4.78 -18.45
C GLN A 112 -11.62 -4.08 -18.43
N ASP A 113 -10.74 -4.40 -19.37
CA ASP A 113 -9.39 -3.83 -19.38
C ASP A 113 -9.43 -2.29 -19.51
N ASN A 114 -10.45 -1.73 -20.13
CA ASN A 114 -10.70 -0.29 -20.16
C ASN A 114 -12.05 -0.03 -19.48
N PRO A 115 -12.20 0.88 -18.49
CA PRO A 115 -11.24 1.88 -17.95
C PRO A 115 -10.32 1.40 -16.82
N TYR A 116 -10.41 0.13 -16.39
CA TYR A 116 -9.78 -0.31 -15.13
C TYR A 116 -8.31 -0.75 -15.25
N LYS A 117 -7.65 -0.58 -16.39
CA LYS A 117 -6.23 -0.95 -16.56
C LYS A 117 -5.31 -0.33 -15.49
N PRO A 118 -5.38 0.98 -15.18
CA PRO A 118 -4.53 1.55 -14.13
C PRO A 118 -4.78 0.88 -12.77
N LEU A 119 -6.05 0.59 -12.45
CA LEU A 119 -6.44 -0.07 -11.20
C LEU A 119 -5.85 -1.47 -11.10
N LYS A 120 -5.98 -2.27 -12.17
CA LYS A 120 -5.40 -3.62 -12.25
C LYS A 120 -3.89 -3.59 -12.07
N THR A 121 -3.21 -2.62 -12.68
CA THR A 121 -1.75 -2.49 -12.54
C THR A 121 -1.36 -2.14 -11.11
N VAL A 122 -2.03 -1.18 -10.46
CA VAL A 122 -1.75 -0.86 -9.05
C VAL A 122 -2.00 -2.07 -8.14
N ILE A 123 -3.13 -2.76 -8.31
CA ILE A 123 -3.45 -3.97 -7.53
C ILE A 123 -2.34 -5.01 -7.69
N HIS A 124 -1.96 -5.30 -8.93
CA HIS A 124 -0.93 -6.30 -9.21
C HIS A 124 0.41 -5.91 -8.60
N THR A 125 0.86 -4.66 -8.79
CA THR A 125 2.17 -4.20 -8.31
C THR A 125 2.26 -4.19 -6.78
N ILE A 126 1.23 -3.68 -6.07
CA ILE A 126 1.23 -3.69 -4.60
C ILE A 126 1.17 -5.12 -4.08
N SER A 127 0.28 -5.97 -4.60
CA SER A 127 0.19 -7.37 -4.16
C SER A 127 1.50 -8.13 -4.38
N THR A 128 2.18 -7.95 -5.52
CA THR A 128 3.48 -8.58 -5.78
C THR A 128 4.56 -8.10 -4.81
N GLU A 129 4.62 -6.82 -4.44
CA GLU A 129 5.56 -6.39 -3.41
C GLU A 129 5.22 -6.98 -2.04
N LEU A 130 3.93 -7.10 -1.71
CA LEU A 130 3.49 -7.72 -0.44
C LEU A 130 3.80 -9.21 -0.39
N GLU A 131 3.69 -9.95 -1.50
CA GLU A 131 4.08 -11.36 -1.56
C GLU A 131 5.57 -11.56 -1.19
N LEU A 132 6.44 -10.59 -1.49
CA LEU A 132 7.85 -10.63 -1.10
C LEU A 132 8.06 -10.55 0.42
N SER A 133 7.07 -10.05 1.18
CA SER A 133 7.11 -10.09 2.64
C SER A 133 6.92 -11.52 3.19
N GLY A 134 6.38 -12.45 2.39
CA GLY A 134 6.07 -13.82 2.79
C GLY A 134 4.60 -14.05 3.17
N LEU A 135 3.75 -13.04 2.98
CA LEU A 135 2.32 -13.16 3.23
C LEU A 135 1.61 -14.06 2.20
N PRO A 136 0.56 -14.80 2.61
CA PRO A 136 -0.30 -15.52 1.68
C PRO A 136 -1.00 -14.57 0.69
N GLN A 137 -1.21 -15.02 -0.54
CA GLN A 137 -1.83 -14.22 -1.61
C GLN A 137 -3.16 -13.56 -1.19
N GLU A 138 -4.03 -14.29 -0.47
CA GLU A 138 -5.30 -13.75 0.03
C GLU A 138 -5.12 -12.54 0.96
N ARG A 139 -4.08 -12.59 1.82
CA ARG A 139 -3.72 -11.49 2.72
C ARG A 139 -3.14 -10.31 1.94
N CYS A 140 -2.26 -10.57 0.95
CA CYS A 140 -1.73 -9.54 0.07
C CYS A 140 -2.85 -8.80 -0.67
N GLU A 141 -3.82 -9.53 -1.24
CA GLU A 141 -4.96 -8.94 -1.93
C GLU A 141 -5.80 -8.07 -0.99
N LEU A 142 -6.15 -8.57 0.21
CA LEU A 142 -6.91 -7.82 1.19
C LEU A 142 -6.21 -6.50 1.56
N ILE A 143 -4.91 -6.58 1.89
CA ILE A 143 -4.10 -5.40 2.23
C ILE A 143 -4.08 -4.42 1.06
N THR A 144 -3.84 -4.89 -0.16
CA THR A 144 -3.85 -4.05 -1.36
C THR A 144 -5.16 -3.26 -1.52
N TYR A 145 -6.31 -3.92 -1.36
CA TYR A 145 -7.60 -3.23 -1.46
C TYR A 145 -7.81 -2.21 -0.34
N ARG A 146 -7.35 -2.51 0.88
CA ARG A 146 -7.43 -1.58 2.02
C ARG A 146 -6.53 -0.36 1.85
N VAL A 147 -5.31 -0.55 1.37
CA VAL A 147 -4.39 0.54 0.98
C VAL A 147 -5.03 1.42 -0.09
N LEU A 148 -5.61 0.82 -1.12
CA LEU A 148 -6.29 1.57 -2.20
C LEU A 148 -7.48 2.38 -1.68
N ARG A 149 -8.28 1.80 -0.79
CA ARG A 149 -9.39 2.49 -0.13
C ARG A 149 -8.89 3.71 0.66
N ALA A 150 -7.84 3.54 1.47
CA ALA A 150 -7.25 4.62 2.25
C ALA A 150 -6.77 5.77 1.35
N LEU A 151 -6.13 5.45 0.22
CA LEU A 151 -5.65 6.47 -0.73
C LEU A 151 -6.79 7.22 -1.43
N LEU A 152 -7.84 6.51 -1.83
CA LEU A 152 -8.95 7.09 -2.58
C LEU A 152 -9.93 7.89 -1.71
N ASP A 153 -9.93 7.68 -0.39
CA ASP A 153 -10.76 8.47 0.53
C ASP A 153 -10.33 9.93 0.60
N LYS A 154 -9.03 10.21 0.39
CA LYS A 154 -8.48 11.58 0.35
C LYS A 154 -7.49 11.77 -0.81
N PRO A 155 -7.98 11.90 -2.07
CA PRO A 155 -7.11 11.87 -3.26
C PRO A 155 -6.03 12.97 -3.30
N ASP A 156 -6.34 14.17 -2.81
CA ASP A 156 -5.40 15.31 -2.80
C ASP A 156 -4.24 15.07 -1.82
N GLU A 157 -4.54 14.62 -0.60
CA GLU A 157 -3.54 14.28 0.42
C GLU A 157 -2.69 13.08 -0.01
N SER A 158 -3.34 12.05 -0.57
CA SER A 158 -2.66 10.88 -1.14
C SER A 158 -1.69 11.25 -2.26
N THR A 159 -2.04 12.23 -3.09
CA THR A 159 -1.13 12.73 -4.13
C THR A 159 0.13 13.36 -3.53
N ILE A 160 0.00 14.12 -2.43
CA ILE A 160 1.15 14.70 -1.71
C ILE A 160 2.01 13.58 -1.12
N PHE A 161 1.39 12.58 -0.51
CA PHE A 161 2.09 11.44 0.08
C PHE A 161 2.90 10.65 -0.95
N ILE A 162 2.28 10.25 -2.07
CA ILE A 162 2.98 9.50 -3.14
C ILE A 162 4.13 10.33 -3.72
N LYS A 163 3.96 11.65 -3.91
CA LYS A 163 5.04 12.54 -4.35
C LYS A 163 6.19 12.60 -3.35
N ALA A 164 5.90 12.60 -2.06
CA ALA A 164 6.92 12.58 -1.02
C ALA A 164 7.69 11.25 -1.02
N LEU A 165 6.99 10.12 -1.19
CA LEU A 165 7.61 8.81 -1.33
C LEU A 165 8.51 8.74 -2.58
N GLU A 166 8.07 9.24 -3.73
CA GLU A 166 8.89 9.24 -4.96
C GLU A 166 10.07 10.22 -4.89
N GLY A 167 9.86 11.35 -4.20
CA GLY A 167 10.74 12.53 -4.20
C GLY A 167 11.90 12.49 -3.21
N GLY A 168 12.27 11.32 -2.70
CA GLY A 168 13.52 11.12 -1.94
C GLY A 168 14.73 11.48 -2.81
N LYS A 169 15.10 12.77 -2.77
CA LYS A 169 16.27 13.35 -3.43
C LYS A 169 17.51 13.13 -2.58
#